data_AF-A0A369R010-F1
#
_entry.id   AF-A0A369R010-F1
#
_cell.length_a   1.000
_cell.length_b   1.000
_cell.length_c   1.000
_cell.angle_alpha   90.00
_cell.angle_beta   90.00
_cell.angle_gamma   90.00
#
_symmetry.space_group_name_H-M   'P 1'
#
loop_
_entity.id
_entity.type
_entity.pdbx_description
1 polymer ?
#
loop_
_entity_poly.entity_id
_entity_poly.type
_entity_poly.pdbx_seq_one_letter_code
_entity_poly.pdbx_strand_id
1 'polypeptide(L)'
;MRRAGLIFAMLVFVAMPVGAGASGHASLAMLGFAGLFLLGNAVMRPTSVRLDAPGDLAVQAVTAAAFAALLVGLGQSLRALAGIEGRVELFGWLFAGAWALVLARIVWPPGLTDRAARSAEAALREVHRAGERAREEAAETDHRATEQAVSDRRAAERKGATHRPAKRGAERRSGERRLPPRSDPRATPRHTRDRSIDAPPAMAEAASTDPAPSPDSPADDRARPGATVDPELQPAFAALDALPETASAERVRASLREVAGAGPPDRVFAALVARAAPDRPRRDRRALLLHALDTSLAMRRRGAGEAAAAFEAIVAAADAAALADFVALADALLDADAEARADMPGVARLIEIADQIEDNHEDQAEALISLAHRIEDLALEAENGADA
;
A
#
# COMPACT_ATOMS: atom_id res chain seq x y z
N MET A 1 1.49 20.71 -21.03
CA MET A 1 0.39 21.71 -20.88
C MET A 1 -0.64 21.38 -19.78
N ARG A 2 -0.76 20.13 -19.28
CA ARG A 2 -1.81 19.77 -18.30
C ARG A 2 -1.67 20.40 -16.89
N ARG A 3 -0.44 20.64 -16.41
CA ARG A 3 -0.21 21.20 -15.05
C ARG A 3 -0.55 22.69 -14.93
N ALA A 4 -0.21 23.49 -15.93
CA ALA A 4 -0.49 24.93 -15.93
C ALA A 4 -2.00 25.23 -15.99
N GLY A 5 -2.76 24.45 -16.77
CA GLY A 5 -4.22 24.57 -16.83
C GLY A 5 -4.91 24.23 -15.50
N LEU A 6 -4.40 23.23 -14.77
CA LEU A 6 -4.94 22.85 -13.46
C LEU A 6 -4.65 23.93 -12.39
N ILE A 7 -3.43 24.47 -12.35
CA ILE A 7 -3.08 25.56 -11.44
C ILE A 7 -3.94 26.79 -11.72
N PHE A 8 -4.10 27.17 -13.00
CA PHE A 8 -4.94 28.30 -13.39
C PHE A 8 -6.41 28.08 -13.02
N ALA A 9 -6.95 26.89 -13.26
CA ALA A 9 -8.31 26.53 -12.87
C ALA A 9 -8.50 26.63 -11.35
N MET A 10 -7.53 26.15 -10.55
CA MET A 10 -7.56 26.27 -9.10
C MET A 10 -7.52 27.73 -8.63
N LEU A 11 -6.70 28.55 -9.27
CA LEU A 11 -6.56 29.98 -8.94
C LEU A 11 -7.85 30.75 -9.26
N VAL A 12 -8.46 30.49 -10.42
CA VAL A 12 -9.77 31.05 -10.80
C VAL A 12 -10.86 30.57 -9.84
N PHE A 13 -10.83 29.30 -9.47
CA PHE A 13 -11.79 28.70 -8.55
C PHE A 13 -11.75 29.35 -7.16
N VAL A 14 -10.56 29.70 -6.65
CA VAL A 14 -10.40 30.41 -5.36
C VAL A 14 -10.69 31.91 -5.49
N ALA A 15 -10.30 32.55 -6.60
CA ALA A 15 -10.47 33.98 -6.78
C ALA A 15 -11.94 34.40 -6.98
N MET A 16 -12.75 33.53 -7.60
CA MET A 16 -14.13 33.86 -7.97
C MET A 16 -15.07 34.04 -6.76
N PRO A 17 -15.07 33.18 -5.72
CA PRO A 17 -15.85 33.40 -4.49
C PRO A 17 -15.41 34.63 -3.71
N VAL A 18 -14.10 34.88 -3.66
CA VAL A 18 -13.53 36.05 -2.96
C VAL A 18 -13.97 37.34 -3.65
N GLY A 19 -13.86 37.41 -4.98
CA GLY A 19 -14.32 38.55 -5.77
C GLY A 19 -15.83 38.78 -5.67
N ALA A 20 -16.62 37.71 -5.58
CA ALA A 20 -18.07 37.81 -5.45
C ALA A 20 -18.53 38.19 -4.02
N GLY A 21 -17.79 37.77 -2.99
CA GLY A 21 -17.93 38.32 -1.63
C GLY A 21 -17.62 39.82 -1.59
N ALA A 22 -16.57 40.25 -2.29
CA ALA A 22 -16.21 41.66 -2.42
C ALA A 22 -17.26 42.48 -3.20
N SER A 23 -18.01 41.89 -4.14
CA SER A 23 -19.04 42.59 -4.92
C SER A 23 -20.40 42.70 -4.21
N GLY A 24 -20.60 42.02 -3.08
CA GLY A 24 -21.84 42.08 -2.28
C GLY A 24 -22.95 41.14 -2.76
N HIS A 25 -22.68 40.26 -3.73
CA HIS A 25 -23.63 39.26 -4.25
C HIS A 25 -23.37 37.88 -3.63
N ALA A 26 -23.18 37.85 -2.31
CA ALA A 26 -22.67 36.69 -1.57
C ALA A 26 -23.52 35.40 -1.74
N SER A 27 -24.85 35.52 -1.79
CA SER A 27 -25.75 34.37 -1.88
C SER A 27 -25.70 33.65 -3.24
N LEU A 28 -25.69 34.41 -4.33
CA LEU A 28 -25.57 33.88 -5.70
C LEU A 28 -24.18 33.27 -5.95
N ALA A 29 -23.15 33.90 -5.38
CA ALA A 29 -21.78 33.40 -5.43
C ALA A 29 -21.62 32.07 -4.70
N MET A 30 -22.21 31.95 -3.52
CA MET A 30 -22.14 30.75 -2.69
C MET A 30 -22.85 29.58 -3.37
N LEU A 31 -24.02 29.83 -3.98
CA LEU A 31 -24.77 28.82 -4.72
C LEU A 31 -24.04 28.38 -6.00
N GLY A 32 -23.50 29.34 -6.75
CA GLY A 32 -22.70 29.07 -7.94
C GLY A 32 -21.44 28.27 -7.63
N PHE A 33 -20.72 28.63 -6.56
CA PHE A 33 -19.53 27.93 -6.13
C PHE A 33 -19.82 26.54 -5.58
N ALA A 34 -20.86 26.38 -4.75
CA ALA A 34 -21.26 25.06 -4.26
C ALA A 34 -21.63 24.12 -5.43
N GLY A 35 -22.35 24.65 -6.43
CA GLY A 35 -22.67 23.91 -7.65
C GLY A 35 -21.43 23.54 -8.46
N LEU A 36 -20.50 24.49 -8.69
CA LEU A 36 -19.26 24.23 -9.43
C LEU A 36 -18.31 23.30 -8.68
N PHE A 37 -18.26 23.38 -7.35
CA PHE A 37 -17.49 22.48 -6.49
C PHE A 37 -18.03 21.06 -6.60
N LEU A 38 -19.35 20.88 -6.45
CA LEU A 38 -19.99 19.58 -6.60
C LEU A 38 -19.78 19.01 -8.00
N LEU A 39 -19.90 19.84 -9.04
CA LEU A 39 -19.68 19.43 -10.43
C LEU A 39 -18.22 19.07 -10.69
N GLY A 40 -17.28 19.89 -10.22
CA GLY A 40 -15.84 19.62 -10.33
C GLY A 40 -15.45 18.34 -9.61
N ASN A 41 -16.01 18.11 -8.42
CA ASN A 41 -15.79 16.89 -7.66
C ASN A 41 -16.45 15.68 -8.33
N ALA A 42 -17.61 15.84 -8.97
CA ALA A 42 -18.23 14.79 -9.77
C ALA A 42 -17.39 14.41 -11.01
N VAL A 43 -16.76 15.40 -11.67
CA VAL A 43 -15.96 15.20 -12.89
C VAL A 43 -14.56 14.67 -12.58
N MET A 44 -13.92 15.11 -11.49
CA MET A 44 -12.56 14.68 -11.11
C MET A 44 -12.54 13.39 -10.29
N ARG A 45 -13.69 12.79 -9.98
CA ARG A 45 -13.73 11.55 -9.22
C ARG A 45 -13.08 10.40 -9.99
N PRO A 46 -12.10 9.69 -9.39
CA PRO A 46 -11.65 8.42 -9.92
C PRO A 46 -12.82 7.43 -9.88
N THR A 47 -13.01 6.68 -10.96
CA THR A 47 -14.10 5.71 -11.18
C THR A 47 -14.15 4.58 -10.13
N SER A 48 -13.20 4.53 -9.20
CA SER A 48 -13.10 3.54 -8.14
C SER A 48 -13.90 3.84 -6.87
N VAL A 49 -14.39 5.07 -6.66
CA VAL A 49 -15.17 5.42 -5.46
C VAL A 49 -16.67 5.25 -5.74
N ARG A 50 -17.21 4.08 -5.40
CA ARG A 50 -18.66 3.81 -5.46
C ARG A 50 -19.41 4.58 -4.38
N LEU A 51 -20.36 5.41 -4.81
CA LEU A 51 -21.31 6.16 -3.98
C LEU A 51 -22.46 5.27 -3.48
N ASP A 52 -22.17 4.10 -2.93
CA ASP A 52 -23.24 3.20 -2.50
C ASP A 52 -23.84 3.65 -1.15
N ALA A 53 -23.14 4.51 -0.40
CA ALA A 53 -23.64 5.09 0.84
C ALA A 53 -24.19 6.52 0.62
N PRO A 54 -25.50 6.78 0.82
CA PRO A 54 -26.08 8.13 0.72
C PRO A 54 -25.46 9.14 1.71
N GLY A 55 -24.75 8.66 2.74
CA GLY A 55 -24.02 9.50 3.69
C GLY A 55 -22.87 10.28 3.05
N ASP A 56 -22.13 9.71 2.09
CA ASP A 56 -20.92 10.35 1.56
C ASP A 56 -21.20 11.61 0.74
N LEU A 57 -22.34 11.64 0.02
CA LEU A 57 -22.80 12.84 -0.68
C LEU A 57 -23.15 13.98 0.28
N ALA A 58 -23.79 13.64 1.40
CA ALA A 58 -24.16 14.62 2.42
C ALA A 58 -22.92 15.24 3.06
N VAL A 59 -21.92 14.42 3.42
CA VAL A 59 -20.65 14.90 4.01
C VAL A 59 -19.92 15.83 3.04
N GLN A 60 -19.84 15.46 1.76
CA GLN A 60 -19.18 16.31 0.76
C GLN A 60 -19.93 17.62 0.51
N ALA A 61 -21.26 17.58 0.46
CA ALA A 61 -22.07 18.79 0.30
C ALA A 61 -21.90 19.74 1.49
N VAL A 62 -21.88 19.21 2.72
CA VAL A 62 -21.65 19.99 3.95
C VAL A 62 -20.26 20.62 3.94
N THR A 63 -19.23 19.85 3.58
CA THR A 63 -17.84 20.34 3.51
C THR A 63 -17.69 21.43 2.45
N ALA A 64 -18.30 21.25 1.28
CA ALA A 64 -18.31 22.25 0.20
C ALA A 64 -18.99 23.55 0.63
N ALA A 65 -20.15 23.44 1.30
CA ALA A 65 -20.89 24.60 1.81
C ALA A 65 -20.11 25.35 2.90
N ALA A 66 -19.44 24.62 3.80
CA ALA A 66 -18.58 25.19 4.83
C ALA A 66 -17.42 26.00 4.23
N PHE A 67 -16.74 25.42 3.23
CA PHE A 67 -15.62 26.07 2.56
C PHE A 67 -16.07 27.31 1.76
N ALA A 68 -17.22 27.22 1.08
CA ALA A 68 -17.83 28.33 0.38
C ALA A 68 -18.16 29.50 1.33
N ALA A 69 -18.75 29.20 2.50
CA ALA A 69 -19.07 30.20 3.51
C ALA A 69 -17.81 30.92 4.01
N LEU A 70 -16.73 30.17 4.23
CA LEU A 70 -15.46 30.71 4.71
C LEU A 70 -14.82 31.66 3.68
N LEU A 71 -14.79 31.28 2.40
CA LEU A 71 -14.29 32.13 1.32
C LEU A 71 -15.13 33.41 1.12
N VAL A 72 -16.45 33.29 1.22
CA VAL A 72 -17.37 34.44 1.15
C VAL A 72 -17.13 35.39 2.33
N GLY A 73 -17.02 34.86 3.56
CA GLY A 73 -16.71 35.64 4.75
C GLY A 73 -15.36 36.35 4.65
N LEU A 74 -14.34 35.69 4.08
CA LEU A 74 -13.04 36.29 3.80
C LEU A 74 -13.16 37.46 2.80
N GLY A 75 -13.92 37.29 1.72
CA GLY A 75 -14.17 38.36 0.74
C GLY A 75 -14.88 39.57 1.35
N GLN A 76 -15.85 39.36 2.24
CA GLN A 76 -16.51 40.45 2.97
C GLN A 76 -15.58 41.15 3.97
N SER A 77 -14.70 40.39 4.63
CA SER A 77 -13.68 40.94 5.53
C SER A 77 -12.69 41.83 4.78
N LEU A 78 -12.24 41.42 3.59
CA LEU A 78 -11.38 42.23 2.71
C LEU A 78 -12.07 43.52 2.25
N ARG A 79 -13.37 43.45 1.92
CA ARG A 79 -14.17 44.63 1.56
C ARG A 79 -14.28 45.63 2.71
N ALA A 80 -14.49 45.13 3.94
CA ALA A 80 -14.53 45.95 5.14
C ALA A 80 -13.17 46.62 5.41
N LEU A 81 -12.06 45.88 5.26
CA LEU A 81 -10.70 46.43 5.37
C LEU A 81 -10.41 47.50 4.31
N ALA A 82 -11.00 47.39 3.12
CA ALA A 82 -10.88 48.40 2.06
C ALA A 82 -11.71 49.67 2.31
N GLY A 83 -12.45 49.76 3.43
CA GLY A 83 -13.26 50.93 3.79
C GLY A 83 -14.51 51.11 2.91
N ILE A 84 -14.90 50.08 2.16
CA ILE A 84 -16.07 50.10 1.28
C ILE A 84 -17.30 49.80 2.14
N GLU A 85 -17.87 50.86 2.71
CA GLU A 85 -18.98 50.87 3.66
C GLU A 85 -20.04 49.80 3.40
N GLY A 86 -20.24 48.97 4.42
CA GLY A 86 -21.39 48.11 4.59
C GLY A 86 -21.38 47.65 6.04
N ARG A 87 -22.45 47.92 6.79
CA ARG A 87 -22.70 47.24 8.06
C ARG A 87 -22.92 45.77 7.75
N VAL A 88 -21.84 45.01 7.74
CA VAL A 88 -21.89 43.56 7.60
C VAL A 88 -21.99 42.99 9.00
N GLU A 89 -22.99 42.15 9.24
CA GLU A 89 -23.09 41.34 10.46
C GLU A 89 -21.98 40.26 10.44
N LEU A 90 -20.74 40.69 10.69
CA LEU A 90 -19.55 39.84 10.77
C LEU A 90 -19.77 38.66 11.74
N PHE A 91 -20.57 38.91 12.78
CA PHE A 91 -20.95 37.93 13.79
C PHE A 91 -21.74 36.75 13.21
N GLY A 92 -22.66 37.00 12.27
CA GLY A 92 -23.45 35.93 11.65
C GLY A 92 -22.59 34.99 10.82
N TRP A 93 -21.59 35.52 10.11
CA TRP A 93 -20.67 34.72 9.29
C TRP A 93 -19.63 33.97 10.12
N LEU A 94 -19.08 34.60 11.17
CA LEU A 94 -18.21 33.92 12.12
C LEU A 94 -18.94 32.77 12.83
N PHE A 95 -20.20 32.99 13.22
CA PHE A 95 -21.02 31.95 13.84
C PHE A 95 -21.33 30.81 12.87
N ALA A 96 -21.69 31.12 11.62
CA ALA A 96 -21.89 30.10 10.59
C ALA A 96 -20.62 29.29 10.31
N GLY A 97 -19.45 29.95 10.23
CA GLY A 97 -18.16 29.29 10.05
C GLY A 97 -17.77 28.40 11.23
N ALA A 98 -17.96 28.89 12.46
CA ALA A 98 -17.72 28.12 13.69
C ALA A 98 -18.66 26.91 13.78
N TRP A 99 -19.94 27.08 13.43
CA TRP A 99 -20.91 25.99 13.46
C TRP A 99 -20.64 24.94 12.39
N ALA A 100 -20.17 25.35 11.22
CA ALA A 100 -19.71 24.43 10.18
C ALA A 100 -18.48 23.62 10.62
N LEU A 101 -17.53 24.21 11.36
CA LEU A 101 -16.40 23.50 11.96
C LEU A 101 -16.83 22.49 13.02
N VAL A 102 -17.80 22.84 13.86
CA VAL A 102 -18.36 21.93 14.87
C VAL A 102 -19.09 20.77 14.18
N LEU A 103 -19.92 21.03 13.17
CA LEU A 103 -20.59 19.99 12.40
C LEU A 103 -19.59 19.10 11.66
N ALA A 104 -18.55 19.69 11.05
CA ALA A 104 -17.47 18.92 10.47
C ALA A 104 -16.81 18.02 11.52
N ARG A 105 -16.53 18.52 12.73
CA ARG A 105 -15.93 17.73 13.82
C ARG A 105 -16.82 16.60 14.33
N ILE A 106 -18.14 16.79 14.36
CA ILE A 106 -19.11 15.75 14.77
C ILE A 106 -19.26 14.69 13.69
N VAL A 107 -19.27 15.10 12.42
CA VAL A 107 -19.39 14.21 11.26
C VAL A 107 -18.07 13.49 10.95
N TRP A 108 -16.94 14.02 11.39
CA TRP A 108 -15.61 13.42 11.27
C TRP A 108 -15.14 12.84 12.61
N PRO A 109 -15.35 11.52 12.87
CA PRO A 109 -14.78 10.88 14.04
C PRO A 109 -13.27 11.08 14.10
N PRO A 110 -12.68 11.21 15.30
CA PRO A 110 -11.25 11.49 15.48
C PRO A 110 -10.25 10.47 14.88
N GLY A 111 -10.69 9.37 14.24
CA GLY A 111 -9.82 8.45 13.50
C GLY A 111 -9.90 8.55 11.97
N LEU A 112 -10.83 9.35 11.41
CA LEU A 112 -10.93 9.54 9.96
C LEU A 112 -9.83 10.46 9.41
N THR A 113 -9.23 11.32 10.23
CA THR A 113 -8.09 12.15 9.83
C THR A 113 -6.88 11.29 9.50
N ASP A 114 -6.62 10.24 10.28
CA ASP A 114 -5.47 9.35 10.05
C ASP A 114 -5.72 8.44 8.84
N ARG A 115 -6.98 8.03 8.60
CA ARG A 115 -7.36 7.33 7.35
C ARG A 115 -7.29 8.25 6.13
N ALA A 116 -7.66 9.52 6.27
CA ALA A 116 -7.53 10.51 5.20
C ALA A 116 -6.06 10.84 4.91
N ALA A 117 -5.22 10.95 5.95
CA ALA A 117 -3.78 11.13 5.81
C ALA A 117 -3.14 9.92 5.12
N ARG A 118 -3.44 8.70 5.57
CA ARG A 118 -2.94 7.47 4.94
C ARG A 118 -3.41 7.30 3.50
N SER A 119 -4.66 7.63 3.19
CA SER A 119 -5.17 7.57 1.80
C SER A 119 -4.56 8.67 0.91
N ALA A 120 -4.34 9.88 1.44
CA ALA A 120 -3.63 10.94 0.73
C ALA A 120 -2.15 10.56 0.49
N GLU A 121 -1.51 9.94 1.47
CA GLU A 121 -0.14 9.46 1.34
C GLU A 121 -0.02 8.32 0.31
N ALA A 122 -0.92 7.35 0.34
CA ALA A 122 -1.00 6.30 -0.66
C ALA A 122 -1.22 6.88 -2.07
N ALA A 123 -2.10 7.87 -2.21
CA ALA A 123 -2.31 8.57 -3.48
C ALA A 123 -1.07 9.35 -3.94
N LEU A 124 -0.35 10.00 -3.01
CA LEU A 124 0.91 10.69 -3.31
C LEU A 124 2.01 9.72 -3.74
N ARG A 125 2.12 8.55 -3.09
CA ARG A 125 3.06 7.48 -3.50
C ARG A 125 2.72 6.98 -4.90
N GLU A 126 1.45 6.77 -5.22
CA GLU A 126 1.06 6.32 -6.57
C GLU A 126 1.36 7.37 -7.64
N VAL A 127 1.13 8.66 -7.34
CA VAL A 127 1.52 9.77 -8.23
C VAL A 127 3.04 9.84 -8.38
N HIS A 128 3.80 9.57 -7.32
CA HIS A 128 5.26 9.52 -7.37
C HIS A 128 5.75 8.40 -8.28
N ARG A 129 5.26 7.17 -8.08
CA ARG A 129 5.55 6.00 -8.92
C ARG A 129 5.16 6.23 -10.38
N ALA A 130 3.98 6.80 -10.64
CA ALA A 130 3.58 7.16 -11.99
C ALA A 130 4.51 8.22 -12.61
N GLY A 131 5.02 9.14 -11.80
CA GLY A 131 6.03 10.12 -12.21
C GLY A 131 7.38 9.50 -12.55
N GLU A 132 7.83 8.49 -11.80
CA GLU A 132 9.05 7.75 -12.07
C GLU A 132 8.94 6.91 -13.34
N ARG A 133 7.83 6.17 -13.52
CA ARG A 133 7.54 5.45 -14.77
C ARG A 133 7.60 6.38 -15.98
N ALA A 134 7.00 7.57 -15.87
CA ALA A 134 7.04 8.55 -16.96
C ALA A 134 8.45 9.12 -17.24
N ARG A 135 9.32 9.21 -16.22
CA ARG A 135 10.73 9.62 -16.41
C ARG A 135 11.56 8.51 -17.03
N GLU A 136 11.31 7.26 -16.64
CA GLU A 136 11.98 6.10 -17.20
C GLU A 136 11.61 5.90 -18.67
N GLU A 137 10.33 6.01 -19.01
CA GLU A 137 9.86 6.01 -20.41
C GLU A 137 10.51 7.15 -21.21
N ALA A 138 10.61 8.36 -20.63
CA ALA A 138 11.27 9.48 -21.29
C ALA A 138 12.78 9.21 -21.51
N ALA A 139 13.47 8.66 -20.51
CA ALA A 139 14.89 8.29 -20.63
C ALA A 139 15.10 7.18 -21.66
N GLU A 140 14.21 6.19 -21.73
CA GLU A 140 14.28 5.12 -22.72
C GLU A 140 14.04 5.65 -24.14
N THR A 141 13.11 6.60 -24.32
CA THR A 141 12.91 7.24 -25.63
C THR A 141 14.12 8.05 -26.07
N ASP A 142 14.79 8.75 -25.16
CA ASP A 142 16.02 9.49 -25.46
C ASP A 142 17.17 8.53 -25.79
N HIS A 143 17.30 7.43 -25.04
CA HIS A 143 18.27 6.39 -25.32
C HIS A 143 18.07 5.80 -26.73
N ARG A 144 16.84 5.39 -27.08
CA ARG A 144 16.51 4.88 -28.43
C ARG A 144 16.80 5.92 -29.52
N ALA A 145 16.51 7.19 -29.28
CA ALA A 145 16.82 8.26 -30.23
C ALA A 145 18.34 8.43 -30.45
N THR A 146 19.14 8.34 -29.38
CA THR A 146 20.61 8.40 -29.48
C THR A 146 21.19 7.19 -30.20
N GLU A 147 20.70 5.98 -29.91
CA GLU A 147 21.13 4.76 -30.61
C GLU A 147 20.81 4.83 -32.11
N GLN A 148 19.61 5.32 -32.46
CA GLN A 148 19.21 5.49 -33.85
C GLN A 148 20.10 6.52 -34.57
N ALA A 149 20.40 7.66 -33.94
CA ALA A 149 21.31 8.67 -34.51
C ALA A 149 22.74 8.13 -34.72
N VAL A 150 23.25 7.31 -33.80
CA VAL A 150 24.55 6.64 -33.94
C VAL A 150 24.51 5.61 -35.07
N SER A 151 23.44 4.84 -35.18
CA SER A 151 23.23 3.86 -36.26
C SER A 151 23.20 4.53 -37.64
N ASP A 152 22.44 5.61 -37.77
CA ASP A 152 22.31 6.39 -39.01
C ASP A 152 23.65 7.02 -39.43
N ARG A 153 24.42 7.54 -38.46
CA ARG A 153 25.77 8.04 -38.70
C ARG A 153 26.70 6.95 -39.22
N ARG A 154 26.69 5.75 -38.61
CA ARG A 154 27.48 4.60 -39.07
C ARG A 154 27.06 4.15 -40.48
N ALA A 155 25.77 4.18 -40.78
CA ALA A 155 25.25 3.85 -42.11
C ALA A 155 25.70 4.88 -43.17
N ALA A 156 25.68 6.17 -42.83
CA ALA A 156 26.18 7.24 -43.70
C ALA A 156 27.69 7.14 -43.95
N GLU A 157 28.49 6.87 -42.91
CA GLU A 157 29.93 6.65 -43.04
C GLU A 157 30.26 5.44 -43.93
N ARG A 158 29.50 4.35 -43.82
CA ARG A 158 29.64 3.18 -44.72
C ARG A 158 29.34 3.52 -46.17
N LYS A 159 28.26 4.27 -46.45
CA LYS A 159 27.90 4.73 -47.81
C LYS A 159 28.94 5.69 -48.39
N GLY A 160 29.52 6.56 -47.56
CA GLY A 160 30.60 7.46 -47.94
C GLY A 160 31.90 6.72 -48.30
N ALA A 161 32.22 5.65 -47.57
CA ALA A 161 33.40 4.82 -47.85
C ALA A 161 33.29 4.09 -49.20
N THR A 162 32.10 3.61 -49.58
CA THR A 162 31.88 2.95 -50.87
C THR A 162 31.92 3.89 -52.07
N HIS A 163 31.68 5.19 -51.86
CA HIS A 163 31.69 6.20 -52.93
C HIS A 163 33.00 6.97 -53.06
N ARG A 164 34.06 6.60 -52.34
CA ARG A 164 35.38 7.23 -52.52
C ARG A 164 35.87 6.91 -53.95
N PRO A 165 35.84 7.86 -54.90
CA PRO A 165 36.18 7.57 -56.28
C PRO A 165 37.64 7.14 -56.34
N ALA A 166 37.91 6.10 -57.12
CA ALA A 166 39.24 5.56 -57.42
C ALA A 166 40.10 6.55 -58.25
N LYS A 167 40.11 7.82 -57.88
CA LYS A 167 40.86 8.91 -58.53
C LYS A 167 42.06 9.39 -57.70
N ARG A 168 42.51 8.58 -56.74
CA ARG A 168 43.79 8.76 -56.02
C ARG A 168 44.69 7.54 -56.22
N GLY A 169 44.92 7.19 -57.49
CA GLY A 169 45.86 6.15 -57.91
C GLY A 169 47.12 6.67 -58.61
N ALA A 170 47.39 7.98 -58.64
CA ALA A 170 48.49 8.51 -59.45
C ALA A 170 49.42 9.55 -58.77
N GLU A 171 49.13 10.03 -57.56
CA GLU A 171 50.01 10.99 -56.88
C GLU A 171 50.17 10.64 -55.40
N ARG A 172 51.22 9.85 -55.11
CA ARG A 172 52.04 9.88 -53.88
C ARG A 172 52.91 8.62 -53.82
N ARG A 173 53.74 8.44 -54.84
CA ARG A 173 55.12 7.98 -54.62
C ARG A 173 55.95 9.24 -54.35
N SER A 174 56.90 9.14 -53.44
CA SER A 174 57.78 10.23 -52.96
C SER A 174 57.19 11.07 -51.84
N GLY A 175 57.75 10.89 -50.64
CA GLY A 175 57.31 11.57 -49.43
C GLY A 175 57.66 10.80 -48.17
N GLU A 176 58.87 10.28 -48.13
CA GLU A 176 59.57 9.77 -46.97
C GLU A 176 59.47 10.78 -45.81
N ARG A 177 58.80 10.41 -44.71
CA ARG A 177 58.97 11.05 -43.41
C ARG A 177 58.75 10.04 -42.29
N ARG A 178 59.88 9.67 -41.69
CA ARG A 178 60.04 9.08 -40.36
C ARG A 178 59.17 9.80 -39.33
N LEU A 179 58.61 9.05 -38.37
CA LEU A 179 58.27 9.43 -37.00
C LEU A 179 57.85 8.15 -36.21
N PRO A 180 57.88 8.16 -34.86
CA PRO A 180 58.82 7.42 -34.02
C PRO A 180 58.14 6.20 -33.31
N PRO A 181 58.78 5.48 -32.37
CA PRO A 181 58.37 4.13 -31.98
C PRO A 181 57.08 4.11 -31.16
N ARG A 182 56.30 3.08 -31.45
CA ARG A 182 55.01 2.72 -30.88
C ARG A 182 55.22 2.21 -29.45
N SER A 183 54.70 2.92 -28.47
CA SER A 183 54.59 2.43 -27.09
C SER A 183 53.48 1.38 -27.02
N ASP A 184 53.84 0.14 -26.72
CA ASP A 184 52.92 -0.93 -26.30
C ASP A 184 52.38 -0.63 -24.90
N PRO A 185 51.05 -0.57 -24.67
CA PRO A 185 50.49 -0.81 -23.36
C PRO A 185 50.22 -2.31 -23.23
N ARG A 186 51.22 -3.01 -22.69
CA ARG A 186 51.09 -4.36 -22.14
C ARG A 186 50.16 -4.35 -20.92
N ALA A 187 49.33 -5.38 -20.86
CA ALA A 187 48.91 -6.10 -19.67
C ALA A 187 48.04 -5.36 -18.64
N THR A 188 46.73 -5.50 -18.78
CA THR A 188 45.83 -5.55 -17.61
C THR A 188 46.06 -6.84 -16.83
N PRO A 189 46.20 -6.80 -15.50
CA PRO A 189 46.37 -8.00 -14.69
C PRO A 189 45.03 -8.72 -14.52
N ARG A 190 45.02 -10.03 -14.83
CA ARG A 190 44.01 -10.98 -14.40
C ARG A 190 44.10 -11.10 -12.88
N HIS A 191 43.10 -10.60 -12.16
CA HIS A 191 42.83 -11.03 -10.79
C HIS A 191 42.14 -12.39 -10.84
N THR A 192 42.93 -13.47 -10.81
CA THR A 192 42.49 -14.77 -10.32
C THR A 192 42.31 -14.66 -8.82
N ARG A 193 41.06 -14.49 -8.37
CA ARG A 193 40.71 -14.61 -6.96
C ARG A 193 40.49 -16.08 -6.67
N ASP A 194 41.61 -16.72 -6.34
CA ASP A 194 41.69 -18.03 -5.73
C ASP A 194 41.05 -17.94 -4.34
N ARG A 195 39.82 -18.46 -4.20
CA ARG A 195 39.18 -18.72 -2.91
C ARG A 195 39.22 -20.23 -2.68
N SER A 196 40.40 -20.68 -2.27
CA SER A 196 40.57 -21.81 -1.37
C SER A 196 39.73 -21.55 -0.12
N ILE A 197 38.53 -22.11 -0.07
CA ILE A 197 37.82 -22.30 1.21
C ILE A 197 38.33 -23.62 1.74
N ASP A 198 39.32 -23.49 2.63
CA ASP A 198 39.75 -24.56 3.52
C ASP A 198 38.54 -25.07 4.31
N ALA A 199 38.38 -26.39 4.25
CA ALA A 199 37.41 -27.14 5.03
C ALA A 199 37.62 -26.88 6.53
N PRO A 200 36.55 -26.64 7.31
CA PRO A 200 36.66 -26.75 8.75
C PRO A 200 36.77 -28.23 9.17
N PRO A 201 37.55 -28.53 10.22
CA PRO A 201 37.83 -29.88 10.66
C PRO A 201 36.59 -30.53 11.29
N ALA A 202 36.43 -31.82 10.99
CA ALA A 202 35.54 -32.73 11.69
C ALA A 202 35.81 -32.70 13.20
N MET A 203 34.92 -32.05 13.94
CA MET A 203 34.86 -32.11 15.40
C MET A 203 33.82 -33.16 15.78
N ALA A 204 34.35 -34.33 16.13
CA ALA A 204 33.91 -35.22 17.18
C ALA A 204 32.43 -35.15 17.61
N GLU A 205 31.67 -36.10 17.09
CA GLU A 205 30.84 -37.04 17.84
C GLU A 205 30.93 -36.90 19.37
N ALA A 206 30.02 -36.11 19.94
CA ALA A 206 29.63 -36.21 21.33
C ALA A 206 28.23 -36.85 21.35
N ALA A 207 28.20 -38.14 21.69
CA ALA A 207 27.00 -38.90 21.94
C ALA A 207 26.20 -38.25 23.08
N SER A 208 25.17 -37.48 22.72
CA SER A 208 24.09 -37.11 23.63
C SER A 208 23.02 -38.19 23.52
N THR A 209 22.97 -39.07 24.52
CA THR A 209 21.85 -39.97 24.77
C THR A 209 20.58 -39.15 24.98
N ASP A 210 19.77 -39.09 23.93
CA ASP A 210 18.41 -38.55 23.95
C ASP A 210 17.52 -39.44 24.86
N PRO A 211 16.93 -38.92 25.94
CA PRO A 211 15.93 -39.66 26.70
C PRO A 211 14.66 -39.78 25.85
N ALA A 212 14.22 -41.02 25.63
CA ALA A 212 13.02 -41.33 24.86
C ALA A 212 11.83 -40.46 25.29
N PRO A 213 11.09 -39.86 24.34
CA PRO A 213 9.91 -39.06 24.66
C PRO A 213 8.85 -39.94 25.33
N SER A 214 8.38 -39.50 26.49
CA SER A 214 7.29 -40.15 27.22
C SER A 214 5.99 -40.09 26.38
N PRO A 215 5.28 -41.22 26.18
CA PRO A 215 4.17 -41.31 25.21
C PRO A 215 2.81 -40.72 25.66
N ASP A 216 2.73 -39.99 26.78
CA ASP A 216 1.44 -39.64 27.42
C ASP A 216 1.18 -38.13 27.57
N SER A 217 1.60 -37.28 26.63
CA SER A 217 1.19 -35.86 26.63
C SER A 217 0.00 -35.63 25.69
N PRO A 218 -1.24 -35.46 26.19
CA PRO A 218 -2.45 -35.24 25.37
C PRO A 218 -2.53 -33.87 24.67
N ALA A 219 -1.44 -33.09 24.68
CA ALA A 219 -1.39 -31.77 24.05
C ALA A 219 -0.96 -31.82 22.56
N ASP A 220 -0.29 -32.89 22.12
CA ASP A 220 0.37 -32.93 20.81
C ASP A 220 -0.45 -33.63 19.70
N ASP A 221 -1.62 -34.18 20.03
CA ASP A 221 -2.46 -34.92 19.07
C ASP A 221 -3.38 -34.02 18.22
N ARG A 222 -3.30 -32.69 18.39
CA ARG A 222 -4.17 -31.71 17.72
C ARG A 222 -3.71 -31.31 16.31
N ALA A 223 -2.51 -31.71 15.90
CA ALA A 223 -1.92 -31.31 14.62
C ALA A 223 -1.75 -32.47 13.63
N ARG A 224 -2.52 -33.57 13.75
CA ARG A 224 -2.47 -34.63 12.73
C ARG A 224 -3.07 -34.13 11.40
N PRO A 225 -2.29 -34.09 10.31
CA PRO A 225 -2.82 -33.81 8.98
C PRO A 225 -3.79 -34.94 8.59
N GLY A 226 -5.09 -34.62 8.59
CA GLY A 226 -6.16 -35.60 8.38
C GLY A 226 -7.31 -35.52 9.38
N ALA A 227 -7.31 -34.56 10.32
CA ALA A 227 -8.47 -34.29 11.16
C ALA A 227 -9.70 -34.03 10.28
N THR A 228 -10.62 -34.99 10.23
CA THR A 228 -11.90 -34.87 9.54
C THR A 228 -12.65 -33.69 10.15
N VAL A 229 -13.11 -32.77 9.30
CA VAL A 229 -13.99 -31.66 9.71
C VAL A 229 -15.13 -32.25 10.54
N ASP A 230 -15.43 -31.63 11.68
CA ASP A 230 -16.55 -32.03 12.53
C ASP A 230 -17.82 -32.13 11.67
N PRO A 231 -18.47 -33.32 11.61
CA PRO A 231 -19.64 -33.51 10.76
C PRO A 231 -20.78 -32.54 11.10
N GLU A 232 -20.84 -32.01 12.33
CA GLU A 232 -21.83 -31.01 12.73
C GLU A 232 -21.61 -29.64 12.05
N LEU A 233 -20.36 -29.29 11.72
CA LEU A 233 -20.01 -28.03 11.04
C LEU A 233 -20.10 -28.14 9.51
N GLN A 234 -20.15 -29.36 8.97
CA GLN A 234 -20.18 -29.61 7.53
C GLN A 234 -21.29 -28.85 6.78
N PRO A 235 -22.54 -28.78 7.28
CA PRO A 235 -23.60 -28.03 6.61
C PRO A 235 -23.31 -26.52 6.55
N ALA A 236 -22.68 -25.97 7.58
CA ALA A 236 -22.34 -24.55 7.63
C ALA A 236 -21.20 -24.20 6.67
N PHE A 237 -20.25 -25.12 6.48
CA PHE A 237 -19.18 -24.95 5.50
C PHE A 237 -19.63 -25.12 4.04
N ALA A 238 -20.82 -25.67 3.77
CA ALA A 238 -21.30 -25.88 2.41
C ALA A 238 -21.38 -24.57 1.60
N ALA A 239 -21.77 -23.46 2.24
CA ALA A 239 -21.81 -22.14 1.60
C ALA A 239 -20.40 -21.65 1.22
N LEU A 240 -19.41 -21.90 2.08
CA LEU A 240 -18.00 -21.57 1.80
C LEU A 240 -17.43 -22.46 0.69
N ASP A 241 -17.77 -23.74 0.68
CA ASP A 241 -17.34 -24.72 -0.32
C ASP A 241 -17.89 -24.43 -1.72
N ALA A 242 -19.06 -23.81 -1.81
CA ALA A 242 -19.66 -23.37 -3.07
C ALA A 242 -18.96 -22.15 -3.68
N LEU A 243 -18.13 -21.42 -2.93
CA LEU A 243 -17.42 -20.26 -3.46
C LEU A 243 -16.26 -20.68 -4.36
N PRO A 244 -15.99 -19.95 -5.46
CA PRO A 244 -14.78 -20.18 -6.26
C PRO A 244 -13.52 -19.89 -5.42
N GLU A 245 -12.40 -20.49 -5.80
CA GLU A 245 -11.11 -20.25 -5.13
C GLU A 245 -10.72 -18.75 -5.12
N THR A 246 -11.10 -18.03 -6.18
CA THR A 246 -10.84 -16.60 -6.37
C THR A 246 -11.92 -15.70 -5.76
N ALA A 247 -12.78 -16.21 -4.88
CA ALA A 247 -13.82 -15.42 -4.24
C ALA A 247 -13.25 -14.19 -3.50
N SER A 248 -13.96 -13.07 -3.62
CA SER A 248 -13.61 -11.84 -2.92
C SER A 248 -13.73 -12.00 -1.41
N ALA A 249 -12.96 -11.24 -0.65
CA ALA A 249 -13.03 -11.22 0.82
C ALA A 249 -14.45 -10.94 1.33
N GLU A 250 -15.21 -10.09 0.64
CA GLU A 250 -16.61 -9.79 1.01
C GLU A 250 -17.53 -11.02 0.89
N ARG A 251 -17.37 -11.83 -0.17
CA ARG A 251 -18.14 -13.07 -0.33
C ARG A 251 -17.75 -14.12 0.70
N VAL A 252 -16.45 -14.29 0.93
CA VAL A 252 -15.94 -15.20 1.98
C VAL A 252 -16.46 -14.78 3.35
N ARG A 253 -16.42 -13.47 3.67
CA ARG A 253 -16.97 -12.90 4.90
C ARG A 253 -18.47 -13.17 5.04
N ALA A 254 -19.24 -13.03 3.97
CA ALA A 254 -20.67 -13.31 4.00
C ALA A 254 -20.96 -14.77 4.37
N SER A 255 -20.25 -15.73 3.75
CA SER A 255 -20.37 -17.16 4.08
C SER A 255 -19.89 -17.47 5.50
N LEU A 256 -18.82 -16.81 5.96
CA LEU A 256 -18.30 -17.02 7.32
C LEU A 256 -19.28 -16.65 8.43
N ARG A 257 -20.20 -15.69 8.20
CA ARG A 257 -21.23 -15.33 9.20
C ARG A 257 -22.18 -16.49 9.51
N GLU A 258 -22.40 -17.40 8.57
CA GLU A 258 -23.20 -18.60 8.80
C GLU A 258 -22.40 -19.64 9.58
N VAL A 259 -21.12 -19.84 9.21
CA VAL A 259 -20.19 -20.74 9.92
C VAL A 259 -20.01 -20.32 11.37
N ALA A 260 -19.92 -19.01 11.61
CA ALA A 260 -19.79 -18.39 12.91
C ALA A 260 -20.86 -18.82 13.93
N GLY A 261 -22.11 -18.93 13.47
CA GLY A 261 -23.24 -19.31 14.32
C GLY A 261 -23.43 -20.81 14.49
N ALA A 262 -22.65 -21.64 13.79
CA ALA A 262 -22.88 -23.07 13.71
C ALA A 262 -22.32 -23.87 14.90
N GLY A 263 -21.42 -23.29 15.70
CA GLY A 263 -20.83 -23.98 16.85
C GLY A 263 -19.96 -23.09 17.74
N PRO A 264 -19.34 -23.66 18.78
CA PRO A 264 -18.41 -22.94 19.64
C PRO A 264 -17.24 -22.33 18.84
N PRO A 265 -16.82 -21.07 19.12
CA PRO A 265 -15.76 -20.40 18.36
C PRO A 265 -14.46 -21.21 18.23
N ASP A 266 -14.00 -21.81 19.32
CA ASP A 266 -12.78 -22.64 19.33
C ASP A 266 -12.86 -23.83 18.34
N ARG A 267 -14.05 -24.45 18.21
CA ARG A 267 -14.27 -25.56 17.28
C ARG A 267 -14.31 -25.08 15.84
N VAL A 268 -14.96 -23.94 15.59
CA VAL A 268 -15.01 -23.32 14.26
C VAL A 268 -13.61 -22.92 13.81
N PHE A 269 -12.83 -22.29 14.69
CA PHE A 269 -11.45 -21.91 14.39
C PHE A 269 -10.58 -23.13 14.09
N ALA A 270 -10.63 -24.18 14.92
CA ALA A 270 -9.88 -25.41 14.68
C ALA A 270 -10.24 -26.07 13.33
N ALA A 271 -11.53 -26.06 12.96
CA ALA A 271 -11.97 -26.55 11.66
C ALA A 271 -11.44 -25.69 10.50
N LEU A 272 -11.41 -24.36 10.65
CA LEU A 272 -10.82 -23.45 9.66
C LEU A 272 -9.31 -23.66 9.49
N VAL A 273 -8.57 -23.88 10.58
CA VAL A 273 -7.13 -24.21 10.53
C VAL A 273 -6.90 -25.50 9.74
N ALA A 274 -7.66 -26.56 10.03
CA ALA A 274 -7.56 -27.83 9.30
C ALA A 274 -7.88 -27.67 7.80
N ARG A 275 -8.83 -26.78 7.45
CA ARG A 275 -9.20 -26.49 6.07
C ARG A 275 -8.20 -25.59 5.34
N ALA A 276 -7.39 -24.83 6.06
CA ALA A 276 -6.38 -23.93 5.49
C ALA A 276 -5.08 -24.64 5.06
N ALA A 277 -5.07 -25.98 5.03
CA ALA A 277 -3.91 -26.77 4.66
C ALA A 277 -3.31 -26.39 3.28
N PRO A 278 -2.01 -26.67 3.03
CA PRO A 278 -1.32 -26.24 1.81
C PRO A 278 -1.96 -26.73 0.50
N ASP A 279 -2.57 -27.91 0.52
CA ASP A 279 -3.23 -28.56 -0.63
C ASP A 279 -4.67 -28.08 -0.86
N ARG A 280 -5.19 -27.21 0.02
CA ARG A 280 -6.57 -26.71 -0.04
C ARG A 280 -6.68 -25.40 -0.81
N PRO A 281 -7.88 -25.06 -1.32
CA PRO A 281 -8.09 -23.83 -2.09
C PRO A 281 -7.78 -22.57 -1.27
N ARG A 282 -7.27 -21.52 -1.94
CA ARG A 282 -6.98 -20.21 -1.33
C ARG A 282 -8.13 -19.60 -0.53
N ARG A 283 -9.39 -19.87 -0.90
CA ARG A 283 -10.58 -19.39 -0.18
C ARG A 283 -10.59 -19.82 1.30
N ASP A 284 -10.07 -21.01 1.62
CA ASP A 284 -10.10 -21.55 2.98
C ASP A 284 -9.07 -20.83 3.87
N ARG A 285 -7.87 -20.52 3.34
CA ARG A 285 -6.89 -19.66 4.01
C ARG A 285 -7.42 -18.25 4.24
N ARG A 286 -8.09 -17.67 3.25
CA ARG A 286 -8.76 -16.37 3.42
C ARG A 286 -9.88 -16.43 4.45
N ALA A 287 -10.61 -17.54 4.54
CA ALA A 287 -11.64 -17.73 5.55
C ALA A 287 -11.05 -17.78 6.96
N LEU A 288 -9.94 -18.50 7.14
CA LEU A 288 -9.18 -18.53 8.39
C LEU A 288 -8.71 -17.12 8.79
N LEU A 289 -8.12 -16.36 7.86
CA LEU A 289 -7.67 -14.99 8.09
C LEU A 289 -8.79 -14.06 8.56
N LEU A 290 -9.91 -14.07 7.84
CA LEU A 290 -11.05 -13.23 8.18
C LEU A 290 -11.61 -13.61 9.54
N HIS A 291 -11.71 -14.89 9.87
CA HIS A 291 -12.14 -15.32 11.20
C HIS A 291 -11.20 -14.81 12.31
N ALA A 292 -9.88 -14.91 12.10
CA ALA A 292 -8.89 -14.56 13.12
C ALA A 292 -8.70 -13.03 13.30
N LEU A 293 -8.83 -12.25 12.23
CA LEU A 293 -8.39 -10.85 12.21
C LEU A 293 -9.50 -9.84 11.89
N ASP A 294 -10.63 -10.25 11.32
CA ASP A 294 -11.68 -9.30 10.92
C ASP A 294 -12.51 -8.86 12.14
N THR A 295 -12.36 -7.58 12.50
CA THR A 295 -13.09 -6.95 13.62
C THR A 295 -14.61 -7.01 13.47
N SER A 296 -15.13 -7.18 12.26
CA SER A 296 -16.57 -7.26 12.01
C SER A 296 -17.18 -8.62 12.31
N LEU A 297 -16.37 -9.68 12.48
CA LEU A 297 -16.85 -11.03 12.73
C LEU A 297 -17.03 -11.37 14.22
N ALA A 298 -16.70 -10.46 15.14
CA ALA A 298 -17.03 -10.46 16.58
C ALA A 298 -16.77 -11.76 17.40
N MET A 299 -16.13 -12.77 16.83
CA MET A 299 -15.94 -14.08 17.46
C MET A 299 -14.56 -14.28 18.09
N ARG A 300 -13.65 -13.31 17.93
CA ARG A 300 -12.28 -13.44 18.41
C ARG A 300 -12.25 -13.46 19.93
N ARG A 301 -11.60 -14.48 20.49
CA ARG A 301 -11.24 -14.49 21.91
C ARG A 301 -9.89 -13.81 22.07
N ARG A 302 -9.86 -12.68 22.79
CA ARG A 302 -8.60 -12.03 23.18
C ARG A 302 -7.72 -13.02 23.95
N GLY A 303 -6.45 -13.08 23.60
CA GLY A 303 -5.44 -13.95 24.24
C GLY A 303 -5.51 -15.43 23.82
N ALA A 304 -6.31 -15.79 22.82
CA ALA A 304 -6.38 -17.17 22.33
C ALA A 304 -5.27 -17.53 21.33
N GLY A 305 -4.48 -16.56 20.85
CA GLY A 305 -3.40 -16.81 19.89
C GLY A 305 -3.90 -17.19 18.49
N GLU A 306 -5.15 -16.90 18.16
CA GLU A 306 -5.76 -17.25 16.87
C GLU A 306 -5.06 -16.57 15.68
N ALA A 307 -4.62 -15.32 15.85
CA ALA A 307 -3.89 -14.60 14.80
C ALA A 307 -2.51 -15.25 14.52
N ALA A 308 -1.77 -15.62 15.56
CA ALA A 308 -0.52 -16.37 15.43
C ALA A 308 -0.72 -17.74 14.77
N ALA A 309 -1.75 -18.48 15.15
CA ALA A 309 -2.07 -19.78 14.53
C ALA A 309 -2.48 -19.64 13.05
N ALA A 310 -3.25 -18.61 12.70
CA ALA A 310 -3.62 -18.31 11.32
C ALA A 310 -2.40 -17.95 10.47
N PHE A 311 -1.47 -17.16 11.02
CA PHE A 311 -0.20 -16.84 10.38
C PHE A 311 0.62 -18.10 10.06
N GLU A 312 0.83 -18.99 11.04
CA GLU A 312 1.60 -20.22 10.82
C GLU A 312 0.97 -21.13 9.76
N ALA A 313 -0.37 -21.22 9.71
CA ALA A 313 -1.06 -21.98 8.66
C ALA A 313 -0.79 -21.43 7.25
N ILE A 314 -0.66 -20.10 7.10
CA ILE A 314 -0.38 -19.43 5.83
C ILE A 314 1.07 -19.60 5.42
N VAL A 315 1.99 -19.46 6.38
CA VAL A 315 3.42 -19.71 6.17
C VAL A 315 3.64 -21.15 5.73
N ALA A 316 3.01 -22.12 6.40
CA ALA A 316 3.09 -23.53 6.02
C ALA A 316 2.55 -23.80 4.61
N ALA A 317 1.59 -23.00 4.13
CA ALA A 317 1.04 -23.09 2.78
C ALA A 317 1.86 -22.33 1.72
N ALA A 318 2.92 -21.61 2.11
CA ALA A 318 3.73 -20.74 1.24
C ALA A 318 2.88 -19.79 0.37
N ASP A 319 1.79 -19.25 0.93
CA ASP A 319 0.84 -18.42 0.18
C ASP A 319 1.11 -16.93 0.39
N ALA A 320 2.00 -16.35 -0.43
CA ALA A 320 2.39 -14.95 -0.36
C ALA A 320 1.21 -13.96 -0.48
N ALA A 321 0.15 -14.32 -1.22
CA ALA A 321 -1.03 -13.46 -1.34
C ALA A 321 -1.84 -13.45 -0.04
N ALA A 322 -1.99 -14.61 0.61
CA ALA A 322 -2.62 -14.69 1.93
C ALA A 322 -1.77 -14.00 3.00
N LEU A 323 -0.45 -13.98 2.87
CA LEU A 323 0.45 -13.26 3.77
C LEU A 323 0.28 -11.74 3.66
N ALA A 324 0.09 -11.20 2.45
CA ALA A 324 -0.25 -9.80 2.26
C ALA A 324 -1.63 -9.45 2.88
N ASP A 325 -2.63 -10.32 2.69
CA ASP A 325 -3.94 -10.17 3.33
C ASP A 325 -3.82 -10.20 4.87
N PHE A 326 -2.96 -11.07 5.42
CA PHE A 326 -2.66 -11.15 6.85
C PHE A 326 -2.18 -9.81 7.40
N VAL A 327 -1.14 -9.22 6.79
CA VAL A 327 -0.56 -7.95 7.27
C VAL A 327 -1.60 -6.83 7.26
N ALA A 328 -2.35 -6.69 6.17
CA ALA A 328 -3.37 -5.66 6.05
C ALA A 328 -4.49 -5.80 7.10
N LEU A 329 -4.92 -7.04 7.38
CA LEU A 329 -5.95 -7.31 8.40
C LEU A 329 -5.39 -7.13 9.83
N ALA A 330 -4.15 -7.55 10.07
CA ALA A 330 -3.47 -7.38 11.36
C ALA A 330 -3.30 -5.90 11.69
N ASP A 331 -2.88 -5.07 10.73
CA ASP A 331 -2.77 -3.63 10.90
C ASP A 331 -4.10 -2.96 11.23
N ALA A 332 -5.17 -3.36 10.52
CA ALA A 332 -6.51 -2.85 10.77
C ALA A 332 -7.05 -3.28 12.15
N LEU A 333 -6.67 -4.47 12.61
CA LEU A 333 -7.03 -4.97 13.94
C LEU A 333 -6.26 -4.21 15.03
N LEU A 334 -4.95 -4.01 14.88
CA LEU A 334 -4.13 -3.25 15.84
C LEU A 334 -4.54 -1.77 15.91
N ASP A 335 -5.01 -1.19 14.81
CA ASP A 335 -5.63 0.15 14.79
C ASP A 335 -6.90 0.23 15.66
N ALA A 336 -7.69 -0.85 15.67
CA ALA A 336 -8.97 -0.89 16.35
C ALA A 336 -8.87 -1.34 17.81
N ASP A 337 -7.90 -2.20 18.11
CA ASP A 337 -7.71 -2.83 19.42
C ASP A 337 -6.21 -3.09 19.67
N ALA A 338 -5.54 -2.15 20.33
CA ALA A 338 -4.11 -2.28 20.64
C ALA A 338 -3.79 -3.51 21.51
N GLU A 339 -4.72 -3.97 22.35
CA GLU A 339 -4.56 -5.19 23.15
C GLU A 339 -4.50 -6.45 22.28
N ALA A 340 -4.96 -6.38 21.02
CA ALA A 340 -4.84 -7.47 20.06
C ALA A 340 -3.39 -7.89 19.79
N ARG A 341 -2.40 -7.03 20.13
CA ARG A 341 -0.98 -7.37 20.02
C ARG A 341 -0.61 -8.67 20.72
N ALA A 342 -1.29 -9.01 21.82
CA ALA A 342 -1.02 -10.23 22.58
C ALA A 342 -1.34 -11.53 21.81
N ASP A 343 -2.18 -11.44 20.77
CA ASP A 343 -2.55 -12.58 19.91
C ASP A 343 -1.69 -12.69 18.64
N MET A 344 -0.87 -11.67 18.34
CA MET A 344 -0.10 -11.59 17.11
C MET A 344 1.10 -12.56 17.12
N PRO A 345 1.62 -12.96 15.94
CA PRO A 345 2.90 -13.62 15.85
C PRO A 345 3.99 -12.78 16.53
N GLY A 346 4.95 -13.44 17.17
CA GLY A 346 6.07 -12.76 17.82
C GLY A 346 6.92 -11.97 16.81
N VAL A 347 7.48 -10.85 17.25
CA VAL A 347 8.34 -9.95 16.43
C VAL A 347 9.47 -10.74 15.76
N ALA A 348 10.20 -11.56 16.51
CA ALA A 348 11.28 -12.40 15.98
C ALA A 348 10.81 -13.36 14.87
N ARG A 349 9.59 -13.90 15.00
CA ARG A 349 9.01 -14.82 14.02
C ARG A 349 8.61 -14.09 12.74
N LEU A 350 8.06 -12.88 12.83
CA LEU A 350 7.74 -12.06 11.67
C LEU A 350 8.99 -11.70 10.87
N ILE A 351 10.07 -11.31 11.56
CA ILE A 351 11.37 -10.99 10.92
C ILE A 351 11.97 -12.23 10.27
N GLU A 352 11.96 -13.37 10.94
CA GLU A 352 12.46 -14.64 10.38
C GLU A 352 11.77 -15.00 9.05
N ILE A 353 10.45 -14.86 8.99
CA ILE A 353 9.69 -15.13 7.76
C ILE A 353 9.94 -14.07 6.70
N ALA A 354 10.10 -12.80 7.08
CA ALA A 354 10.47 -11.73 6.15
C ALA A 354 11.81 -12.05 5.46
N ASP A 355 12.83 -12.41 6.24
CA ASP A 355 14.16 -12.78 5.72
C ASP A 355 14.08 -14.00 4.77
N GLN A 356 13.21 -14.97 5.06
CA GLN A 356 13.04 -16.17 4.23
C GLN A 356 12.39 -15.88 2.86
N ILE A 357 11.56 -14.85 2.76
CA ILE A 357 10.80 -14.55 1.54
C ILE A 357 11.35 -13.36 0.74
N GLU A 358 12.25 -12.56 1.32
CA GLU A 358 12.79 -11.31 0.76
C GLU A 358 13.20 -11.45 -0.71
N ASP A 359 13.97 -12.49 -1.04
CA ASP A 359 14.48 -12.73 -2.40
C ASP A 359 13.39 -12.88 -3.47
N ASN A 360 12.20 -13.36 -3.11
CA ASN A 360 11.11 -13.65 -4.04
C ASN A 360 9.91 -12.69 -3.88
N HIS A 361 9.79 -12.06 -2.72
CA HIS A 361 8.61 -11.35 -2.24
C HIS A 361 8.99 -10.15 -1.38
N GLU A 362 9.87 -9.28 -1.90
CA GLU A 362 10.40 -8.08 -1.23
C GLU A 362 9.30 -7.21 -0.58
N ASP A 363 8.22 -6.90 -1.31
CA ASP A 363 7.09 -6.11 -0.80
C ASP A 363 6.43 -6.76 0.43
N GLN A 364 6.30 -8.09 0.45
CA GLN A 364 5.71 -8.82 1.58
C GLN A 364 6.67 -8.90 2.76
N ALA A 365 7.98 -9.03 2.52
CA ALA A 365 8.99 -8.99 3.56
C ALA A 365 9.01 -7.63 4.26
N GLU A 366 9.02 -6.52 3.51
CA GLU A 366 8.96 -5.17 4.06
C GLU A 366 7.69 -4.96 4.90
N ALA A 367 6.55 -5.45 4.40
CA ALA A 367 5.27 -5.37 5.12
C ALA A 367 5.29 -6.13 6.46
N LEU A 368 5.93 -7.31 6.51
CA LEU A 368 6.10 -8.08 7.75
C LEU A 368 7.03 -7.37 8.74
N ILE A 369 8.15 -6.80 8.27
CA ILE A 369 9.08 -6.02 9.10
C ILE A 369 8.36 -4.80 9.69
N SER A 370 7.59 -4.08 8.87
CA SER A 370 6.78 -2.95 9.34
C SER A 370 5.77 -3.38 10.40
N LEU A 371 5.08 -4.51 10.21
CA LEU A 371 4.16 -5.04 11.21
C LEU A 371 4.88 -5.43 12.51
N ALA A 372 6.08 -6.01 12.41
CA ALA A 372 6.89 -6.41 13.56
C ALA A 372 7.28 -5.20 14.42
N HIS A 373 7.81 -4.13 13.81
CA HIS A 373 8.13 -2.89 14.53
C HIS A 373 6.89 -2.27 15.18
N ARG A 374 5.75 -2.30 14.49
CA ARG A 374 4.50 -1.78 15.05
C ARG A 374 4.05 -2.54 16.29
N ILE A 375 4.19 -3.87 16.30
CA ILE A 375 3.86 -4.70 17.47
C ILE A 375 4.80 -4.37 18.63
N GLU A 376 6.09 -4.14 18.35
CA GLU A 376 7.09 -3.72 19.34
C GLU A 376 6.77 -2.34 19.92
N ASP A 377 6.43 -1.35 19.09
CA ASP A 377 6.03 -0.01 19.51
C ASP A 377 4.82 -0.06 20.46
N LEU A 378 3.78 -0.81 20.10
CA LEU A 378 2.59 -1.00 20.94
C LEU A 378 2.92 -1.72 22.26
N ALA A 379 3.94 -2.58 22.29
CA ALA A 379 4.39 -3.22 23.52
C ALA A 379 5.08 -2.21 24.44
N LEU A 380 5.97 -1.38 23.91
CA LEU A 380 6.66 -0.32 24.66
C LEU A 380 5.67 0.73 25.18
N GLU A 381 4.67 1.11 24.39
CA GLU A 381 3.61 2.03 24.84
C GLU A 381 2.81 1.45 26.02
N ALA A 382 2.47 0.15 25.96
CA ALA A 382 1.74 -0.51 27.04
C ALA A 382 2.57 -0.61 28.33
N GLU A 383 3.88 -0.84 28.23
CA GLU A 383 4.79 -0.86 29.38
C GLU A 383 4.92 0.53 30.01
N ASN A 384 5.15 1.57 29.20
CA ASN A 384 5.27 2.95 29.69
C ASN A 384 3.96 3.49 30.28
N GLY A 385 2.81 3.05 29.76
CA GLY A 385 1.49 3.44 30.27
C GLY A 385 1.09 2.78 31.59
N ALA A 386 1.70 1.65 31.96
CA ALA A 386 1.41 0.95 33.20
C ALA A 386 2.08 1.59 34.43
N ASP A 387 3.14 2.38 34.22
CA ASP A 387 3.91 3.05 35.26
C ASP A 387 3.39 4.46 35.61
N ALA A 388 2.39 4.96 34.88
CA ALA A 388 1.74 6.27 35.07
C ALA A 388 0.44 6.15 35.87
#